data_AF-A0A7V0LYU5-F1
#
_entry.id   AF-A0A7V0LYU5-F1
#
_cell.length_a   1.000
_cell.length_b   1.000
_cell.length_c   1.000
_cell.angle_alpha   90.00
_cell.angle_beta   90.00
_cell.angle_gamma   90.00
#
_symmetry.space_group_name_H-M   'P 1'
#
loop_
_entity.id
_entity.type
_entity.pdbx_description
1 polymer ?
#
loop_
_entity_poly.entity_id
_entity_poly.type
_entity_poly.pdbx_seq_one_letter_code
_entity_poly.pdbx_strand_id
1 'polypeptide(L)'
;MSKLLKSIGLIFLILFLATSLSVLAQEKTESIKEVILDENIQPKDLGVNEPRILPDSPIYFLKDWSRSIRSFLTFNEVDKAELKLKFSNEKLIEAKRLSEKKPNNQKAIKKAFEKYRIEANGVTKLVDRIKKISENPKVDKFMNK
;
A
#
# COMPACT_ATOMS: atom_id res chain seq x y z
N MET A 1 68.50 6.00 -11.05
CA MET A 1 67.50 5.61 -10.01
C MET A 1 66.25 6.50 -9.94
N SER A 2 66.19 7.67 -10.58
CA SER A 2 65.06 8.62 -10.44
C SER A 2 63.83 8.32 -11.31
N LYS A 3 63.92 7.46 -12.34
CA LYS A 3 62.76 7.07 -13.18
C LYS A 3 62.03 5.82 -12.66
N LEU A 4 62.78 4.88 -12.08
CA LEU A 4 62.22 3.67 -11.45
C LEU A 4 61.48 3.98 -10.15
N LEU A 5 62.01 4.88 -9.29
CA LEU A 5 61.31 5.31 -8.08
C LEU A 5 59.99 6.05 -8.37
N LYS A 6 59.93 6.85 -9.44
CA LYS A 6 58.70 7.55 -9.86
C LYS A 6 57.63 6.58 -10.38
N SER A 7 58.04 5.51 -11.09
CA SER A 7 57.13 4.47 -11.57
C SER A 7 56.59 3.60 -10.42
N ILE A 8 57.41 3.32 -9.40
CA ILE A 8 56.98 2.57 -8.21
C ILE A 8 55.97 3.39 -7.38
N GLY A 9 56.19 4.70 -7.26
CA GLY A 9 55.24 5.61 -6.61
C GLY A 9 53.89 5.72 -7.34
N LEU A 10 53.90 5.69 -8.68
CA LEU A 10 52.67 5.75 -9.49
C LEU A 10 51.85 4.45 -9.40
N ILE A 11 52.51 3.29 -9.30
CA ILE A 11 51.84 1.99 -9.13
C ILE A 11 51.18 1.89 -7.75
N PHE A 12 51.82 2.40 -6.68
CA PHE A 12 51.22 2.46 -5.35
C PHE A 12 49.99 3.38 -5.28
N LEU A 13 49.97 4.49 -6.03
CA LEU A 13 48.83 5.40 -6.10
C LEU A 13 47.61 4.78 -6.82
N ILE A 14 47.85 3.99 -7.87
CA ILE A 14 46.79 3.27 -8.58
C ILE A 14 46.23 2.11 -7.73
N LEU A 15 47.09 1.43 -6.96
CA LEU A 15 46.66 0.38 -6.04
C LEU A 15 45.81 0.93 -4.87
N PHE A 16 46.10 2.14 -4.40
CA PHE A 16 45.32 2.82 -3.34
C PHE A 16 43.96 3.34 -3.84
N LEU A 17 43.86 3.73 -5.13
CA LEU A 17 42.56 4.10 -5.74
C LEU A 17 41.66 2.89 -6.03
N ALA A 18 42.21 1.68 -6.17
CA ALA A 18 41.43 0.48 -6.46
C ALA A 18 40.75 -0.14 -5.21
N THR A 19 41.20 0.20 -4.00
CA THR A 19 40.65 -0.38 -2.75
C THR A 19 39.46 0.41 -2.16
N SER A 20 39.09 1.57 -2.70
CA SER A 20 37.94 2.34 -2.20
C SER A 20 36.59 1.90 -2.79
N LEU A 21 36.56 0.92 -3.70
CA LEU A 21 35.33 0.42 -4.35
C LEU A 21 34.82 -0.91 -3.79
N SER A 22 35.32 -1.38 -2.64
CA SER A 22 34.87 -2.66 -2.04
C SER A 22 34.41 -2.55 -0.58
N VAL A 23 33.89 -1.38 -0.17
CA VAL A 23 33.00 -1.30 1.01
C VAL A 23 31.57 -1.66 0.56
N LEU A 24 31.40 -2.91 0.15
CA LEU A 24 30.10 -3.57 0.04
C LEU A 24 30.23 -4.95 0.69
N ALA A 25 30.62 -4.95 1.96
CA ALA A 25 30.66 -6.13 2.81
C ALA A 25 29.46 -6.10 3.75
N GLN A 26 28.37 -6.68 3.25
CA GLN A 26 27.23 -7.27 3.95
C GLN A 26 27.32 -7.29 5.49
N GLU A 27 26.70 -6.32 6.15
CA GLU A 27 26.25 -6.48 7.53
C GLU A 27 24.82 -7.04 7.50
N LYS A 28 24.73 -8.35 7.68
CA LYS A 28 23.51 -9.09 7.99
C LYS A 28 23.08 -8.67 9.39
N THR A 29 22.15 -7.72 9.46
CA THR A 29 21.34 -7.50 10.66
C THR A 29 19.90 -7.38 10.21
N GLU A 30 19.07 -8.21 10.82
CA GLU A 30 17.70 -8.54 10.47
C GLU A 30 16.89 -7.33 10.00
N SER A 31 16.24 -7.48 8.84
CA SER A 31 15.37 -6.47 8.28
C SER A 31 14.22 -6.19 9.24
N ILE A 32 14.40 -5.19 10.09
CA ILE A 32 13.29 -4.29 10.40
C ILE A 32 12.87 -3.79 9.02
N LYS A 33 11.73 -4.28 8.53
CA LYS A 33 11.01 -3.63 7.43
C LYS A 33 10.68 -2.23 7.93
N GLU A 34 11.63 -1.31 7.80
CA GLU A 34 11.29 0.09 7.67
C GLU A 34 10.25 0.13 6.55
N VAL A 35 9.06 0.61 6.91
CA VAL A 35 8.01 0.94 5.97
C VAL A 35 8.54 2.12 5.15
N ILE A 36 9.40 1.82 4.18
CA ILE A 36 9.67 2.73 3.08
C ILE A 36 8.34 2.78 2.33
N LEU A 37 7.61 3.88 2.48
CA LEU A 37 6.43 4.17 1.68
C LEU A 37 6.90 4.24 0.23
N ASP A 38 6.82 3.13 -0.49
CA ASP A 38 7.00 3.13 -1.93
C ASP A 38 5.91 4.05 -2.50
N GLU A 39 6.31 5.17 -3.12
CA GLU A 39 5.38 6.09 -3.79
C GLU A 39 4.55 5.36 -4.86
N ASN A 40 4.99 4.18 -5.30
CA ASN A 40 4.34 3.38 -6.32
C ASN A 40 3.65 2.13 -5.77
N ILE A 41 2.62 2.32 -4.94
CA ILE A 41 1.76 1.22 -4.44
C ILE A 41 1.19 0.39 -5.61
N GLN A 42 1.46 -0.92 -5.63
CA GLN A 42 0.88 -1.87 -6.59
C GLN A 42 -0.42 -2.48 -6.04
N PRO A 43 -1.35 -2.92 -6.90
CA PRO A 43 -2.59 -3.56 -6.44
C PRO A 43 -2.34 -4.77 -5.53
N LYS A 44 -1.29 -5.55 -5.84
CA LYS A 44 -0.92 -6.75 -5.08
C LYS A 44 -0.51 -6.43 -3.63
N ASP A 45 0.10 -5.27 -3.40
CA ASP A 45 0.51 -4.83 -2.06
C ASP A 45 -0.70 -4.57 -1.16
N LEU A 46 -1.84 -4.24 -1.76
CA LEU A 46 -3.11 -4.01 -1.06
C LEU A 46 -4.05 -5.23 -1.09
N GLY A 47 -3.59 -6.37 -1.60
CA GLY A 47 -4.41 -7.58 -1.74
C GLY A 47 -5.55 -7.45 -2.75
N VAL A 48 -5.43 -6.54 -3.73
CA VAL A 48 -6.45 -6.31 -4.76
C VAL A 48 -5.89 -6.53 -6.17
N ASN A 49 -6.81 -6.66 -7.13
CA ASN A 49 -6.44 -6.84 -8.53
C ASN A 49 -6.41 -5.51 -9.28
N GLU A 50 -5.73 -5.52 -10.42
CA GLU A 50 -5.72 -4.41 -11.37
C GLU A 50 -7.16 -4.08 -11.84
N PRO A 51 -7.61 -2.81 -11.74
CA PRO A 51 -8.98 -2.44 -12.09
C PRO A 51 -9.23 -2.52 -13.60
N ARG A 52 -10.23 -3.33 -13.98
CA ARG A 52 -10.73 -3.41 -15.37
C ARG A 52 -11.64 -2.25 -15.76
N ILE A 53 -12.33 -1.64 -14.79
CA ILE A 53 -13.29 -0.55 -14.99
C ILE A 53 -12.91 0.59 -14.05
N LEU A 54 -12.84 1.81 -14.58
CA LEU A 54 -12.51 3.02 -13.83
C LEU A 54 -13.76 3.85 -13.47
N PRO A 55 -13.67 4.72 -12.45
CA PRO A 55 -14.80 5.50 -11.93
C PRO A 55 -15.49 6.45 -12.91
N ASP A 56 -14.84 6.77 -14.03
CA ASP A 56 -15.38 7.63 -15.09
C ASP A 56 -16.01 6.84 -16.25
N SER A 57 -16.00 5.51 -16.18
CA SER A 57 -16.67 4.64 -17.15
C SER A 57 -18.21 4.71 -16.99
N PRO A 58 -18.98 4.73 -18.09
CA PRO A 58 -20.45 4.73 -18.04
C PRO A 58 -21.06 3.55 -17.28
N ILE A 59 -20.38 2.40 -17.28
CA ILE A 59 -20.85 1.17 -16.61
C ILE A 59 -20.32 1.01 -15.17
N TYR A 60 -19.60 2.01 -14.65
CA TYR A 60 -19.02 1.91 -13.30
C TYR A 60 -20.09 1.77 -12.21
N PHE A 61 -21.31 2.26 -12.44
CA PHE A 61 -22.42 2.11 -11.50
C PHE A 61 -22.74 0.64 -11.18
N LEU A 62 -22.54 -0.29 -12.14
CA LEU A 62 -22.73 -1.72 -11.90
C LEU A 62 -21.72 -2.25 -10.87
N LYS A 63 -20.50 -1.71 -10.87
CA LYS A 63 -19.47 -2.07 -9.90
C LYS A 63 -19.89 -1.66 -8.49
N ASP A 64 -20.31 -0.40 -8.33
CA ASP A 64 -20.82 0.11 -7.05
C ASP A 64 -22.07 -0.66 -6.58
N TRP A 65 -22.99 -0.98 -7.48
CA TRP A 65 -24.16 -1.81 -7.16
C TRP A 65 -23.78 -3.21 -6.65
N SER A 66 -22.84 -3.87 -7.32
CA SER A 66 -22.34 -5.19 -6.88
C SER A 66 -21.63 -5.14 -5.52
N ARG A 67 -20.96 -4.03 -5.19
CA ARG A 67 -20.32 -3.81 -3.88
C ARG A 67 -21.37 -3.61 -2.79
N SER A 68 -22.44 -2.87 -3.09
CA SER A 68 -23.57 -2.68 -2.17
C SER A 68 -24.27 -4.00 -1.86
N ILE A 69 -24.55 -4.83 -2.87
CA ILE A 69 -25.17 -6.16 -2.66
C ILE A 69 -24.28 -7.02 -1.76
N ARG A 70 -22.98 -7.13 -2.07
CA ARG A 70 -22.05 -7.92 -1.24
C ARG A 70 -21.97 -7.38 0.19
N SER A 71 -21.92 -6.07 0.36
CA SER A 71 -21.91 -5.45 1.70
C SER A 71 -23.19 -5.77 2.48
N PHE A 72 -24.34 -5.74 1.80
CA PHE A 72 -25.64 -6.03 2.41
C PHE A 72 -25.76 -7.49 2.86
N LEU A 73 -25.23 -8.42 2.07
CA LEU A 73 -25.27 -9.86 2.37
C LEU A 73 -24.15 -10.34 3.31
N THR A 74 -23.18 -9.48 3.66
CA THR A 74 -22.10 -9.82 4.59
C THR A 74 -22.52 -9.43 6.01
N PHE A 75 -23.02 -10.37 6.80
CA PHE A 75 -23.60 -10.07 8.12
C PHE A 75 -22.57 -10.04 9.25
N ASN A 76 -21.57 -10.92 9.22
CA ASN A 76 -20.49 -10.95 10.22
C ASN A 76 -19.71 -9.62 10.17
N GLU A 77 -19.49 -9.01 11.34
CA GLU A 77 -18.87 -7.69 11.43
C GLU A 77 -17.39 -7.70 11.01
N VAL A 78 -16.65 -8.76 11.33
CA VAL A 78 -15.24 -8.91 10.91
C VAL A 78 -15.15 -9.09 9.39
N ASP A 79 -15.94 -10.00 8.83
CA ASP A 79 -15.98 -10.22 7.37
C ASP A 79 -16.41 -8.94 6.63
N LYS A 80 -17.34 -8.16 7.22
CA LYS A 80 -17.78 -6.88 6.68
C LYS A 80 -16.66 -5.84 6.72
N ALA A 81 -15.82 -5.84 7.76
CA ALA A 81 -14.65 -4.97 7.84
C ALA A 81 -13.60 -5.32 6.79
N GLU A 82 -13.29 -6.61 6.62
CA GLU A 82 -12.38 -7.09 5.58
C GLU A 82 -12.90 -6.75 4.17
N LEU A 83 -14.20 -6.95 3.93
CA LEU A 83 -14.83 -6.62 2.65
C LEU A 83 -14.76 -5.12 2.35
N LYS A 84 -15.04 -4.27 3.34
CA LYS A 84 -14.95 -2.81 3.17
C LYS A 84 -13.51 -2.35 2.99
N LEU A 85 -12.55 -2.96 3.69
CA LEU A 85 -11.13 -2.70 3.49
C LEU A 85 -10.71 -3.03 2.05
N LYS A 86 -11.14 -4.19 1.55
CA LYS A 86 -10.93 -4.56 0.15
C LYS A 86 -11.51 -3.54 -0.82
N PHE A 87 -12.75 -3.08 -0.62
CA PHE A 87 -13.34 -2.06 -1.48
C PHE A 87 -12.62 -0.71 -1.41
N SER A 88 -12.14 -0.33 -0.23
CA SER A 88 -11.30 0.86 -0.05
C SER A 88 -10.01 0.74 -0.86
N ASN A 89 -9.31 -0.38 -0.74
CA ASN A 89 -8.08 -0.67 -1.48
C ASN A 89 -8.30 -0.66 -3.00
N GLU A 90 -9.37 -1.29 -3.49
CA GLU A 90 -9.73 -1.24 -4.91
C GLU A 90 -9.97 0.20 -5.40
N LYS A 91 -10.69 1.02 -4.61
CA LYS A 91 -10.96 2.43 -4.95
C LYS A 91 -9.70 3.28 -4.95
N LEU A 92 -8.73 3.00 -4.08
CA LEU A 92 -7.44 3.69 -4.08
C LEU A 92 -6.67 3.41 -5.38
N ILE A 93 -6.58 2.14 -5.78
CA ILE A 93 -5.94 1.75 -7.05
C ILE A 93 -6.70 2.33 -8.25
N GLU A 94 -8.03 2.33 -8.23
CA GLU A 94 -8.84 2.98 -9.28
C GLU A 94 -8.55 4.47 -9.39
N ALA A 95 -8.45 5.19 -8.26
CA ALA A 95 -8.12 6.61 -8.25
C ALA A 95 -6.71 6.86 -8.81
N LYS A 96 -5.72 6.05 -8.40
CA LYS A 96 -4.35 6.08 -8.93
C LYS A 96 -4.32 5.87 -10.45
N ARG A 97 -4.98 4.81 -10.93
CA ARG A 97 -5.04 4.51 -12.38
C ARG A 97 -5.77 5.58 -13.17
N LEU A 98 -6.81 6.19 -12.59
CA LEU A 98 -7.52 7.29 -13.22
C LEU A 98 -6.62 8.54 -13.32
N SER A 99 -5.84 8.86 -12.29
CA SER A 99 -4.87 9.97 -12.36
C SER A 99 -3.75 9.73 -13.36
N GLU A 100 -3.27 8.49 -13.49
CA GLU A 100 -2.26 8.10 -14.49
C GLU A 100 -2.80 8.20 -15.92
N LYS A 101 -4.00 7.66 -16.19
CA LYS A 101 -4.56 7.57 -17.55
C LYS A 101 -5.20 8.87 -18.02
N LYS A 102 -5.74 9.68 -17.11
CA LYS A 102 -6.52 10.89 -17.43
C LYS A 102 -6.14 12.06 -16.51
N PRO A 103 -4.86 12.48 -16.50
CA PRO A 103 -4.36 13.52 -15.58
C PRO A 103 -5.10 14.86 -15.69
N ASN A 104 -5.67 15.16 -16.86
CA ASN A 104 -6.41 16.39 -17.11
C ASN A 104 -7.85 16.35 -16.56
N ASN A 105 -8.38 15.18 -16.19
CA ASN A 105 -9.74 15.04 -15.67
C ASN A 105 -9.79 15.19 -14.14
N GLN A 106 -9.38 16.37 -13.66
CA GLN A 106 -9.27 16.67 -12.24
C GLN A 106 -10.58 16.45 -11.45
N LYS A 107 -11.72 16.73 -12.09
CA LYS A 107 -13.05 16.49 -11.49
C LYS A 107 -13.30 15.01 -11.22
N ALA A 108 -13.00 14.13 -12.18
CA ALA A 108 -13.18 12.69 -12.00
C ALA A 108 -12.17 12.11 -11.00
N ILE A 109 -10.91 12.57 -11.04
CA ILE A 109 -9.88 12.17 -10.08
C ILE A 109 -10.28 12.54 -8.65
N LYS A 110 -10.68 13.79 -8.40
CA LYS A 110 -11.15 14.25 -7.09
C LYS A 110 -12.34 13.41 -6.59
N LYS A 111 -13.29 13.11 -7.48
CA LYS A 111 -14.45 12.26 -7.16
C LYS A 111 -14.03 10.83 -6.81
N ALA A 112 -13.05 10.26 -7.51
CA ALA A 112 -12.52 8.92 -7.22
C ALA A 112 -11.85 8.87 -5.84
N PHE A 113 -10.99 9.84 -5.52
CA PHE A 113 -10.37 9.95 -4.20
C PHE A 113 -11.39 10.18 -3.08
N GLU A 114 -12.44 10.96 -3.33
CA GLU A 114 -13.52 11.14 -2.35
C GLU A 114 -14.25 9.82 -2.06
N LYS A 115 -14.52 9.02 -3.10
CA LYS A 115 -15.12 7.69 -2.93
C LYS A 115 -14.22 6.74 -2.13
N TYR A 116 -12.91 6.80 -2.35
CA TYR A 116 -11.93 6.07 -1.53
C TYR A 116 -12.00 6.52 -0.07
N ARG A 117 -11.92 7.83 0.19
CA ARG A 117 -11.96 8.41 1.54
C ARG A 117 -13.22 8.02 2.32
N ILE A 118 -14.38 8.05 1.65
CA ILE A 118 -15.66 7.64 2.24
C ILE A 118 -15.61 6.17 2.66
N GLU A 119 -15.08 5.28 1.81
CA GLU A 119 -14.98 3.86 2.14
C GLU A 119 -13.99 3.60 3.28
N ALA A 120 -12.80 4.22 3.22
CA ALA A 120 -11.77 4.12 4.24
C ALA A 120 -12.28 4.57 5.62
N ASN A 121 -12.98 5.70 5.67
CA ASN A 121 -13.64 6.16 6.91
C ASN A 121 -14.70 5.18 7.41
N GLY A 122 -15.40 4.50 6.49
CA GLY A 122 -16.34 3.43 6.82
C GLY A 122 -15.67 2.23 7.47
N VAL A 123 -14.48 1.85 7.00
CA VAL A 123 -13.66 0.79 7.60
C VAL A 123 -13.27 1.17 9.03
N THR A 124 -12.72 2.38 9.24
CA THR A 124 -12.33 2.85 10.58
C THR A 124 -13.50 2.79 11.56
N LYS A 125 -14.66 3.31 11.17
CA LYS A 125 -15.87 3.28 12.02
C LYS A 125 -16.34 1.86 12.36
N LEU A 126 -16.16 0.92 11.44
CA LEU A 126 -16.55 -0.47 11.66
C LEU A 126 -15.57 -1.18 12.59
N VAL A 127 -14.27 -0.97 12.40
CA VAL A 127 -13.22 -1.47 13.30
C VAL A 127 -13.41 -0.93 14.71
N ASP A 128 -13.71 0.36 14.87
CA ASP A 128 -13.99 0.97 16.17
C ASP A 128 -15.22 0.33 16.85
N ARG A 129 -16.24 -0.02 16.07
CA ARG A 129 -17.44 -0.71 16.58
C ARG A 129 -17.10 -2.12 17.06
N ILE A 130 -16.34 -2.88 16.26
CA ILE A 130 -15.90 -4.23 16.61
C ILE A 130 -15.07 -4.19 17.89
N LYS A 131 -14.12 -3.26 18.00
CA LYS A 131 -13.30 -3.06 19.19
C LYS A 131 -14.16 -2.83 20.44
N LYS A 132 -15.13 -1.91 20.36
CA LYS A 132 -16.07 -1.64 21.48
C LYS A 132 -16.91 -2.85 21.89
N ILE A 133 -17.25 -3.72 20.95
CA ILE A 133 -17.97 -4.97 21.24
C ILE A 133 -17.04 -5.95 21.96
N SER A 134 -15.80 -6.08 21.49
CA SER A 134 -14.79 -6.95 22.10
C SER A 134 -14.41 -6.52 23.51
N GLU A 135 -14.39 -5.21 23.79
CA GLU A 135 -14.04 -4.67 25.11
C GLU A 135 -15.24 -4.64 26.08
N ASN A 136 -16.42 -5.15 25.68
CA ASN A 136 -17.62 -5.09 26.50
C ASN A 136 -17.58 -6.18 27.59
N PRO A 137 -17.61 -5.80 28.90
CA PRO A 137 -17.55 -6.77 30.00
C PRO A 137 -18.65 -7.84 29.99
N LYS A 138 -19.81 -7.54 29.37
CA LYS A 138 -20.89 -8.53 29.21
C LYS A 138 -20.54 -9.61 28.20
N VAL A 139 -19.80 -9.26 27.14
CA VAL A 139 -19.31 -10.21 26.15
C VAL A 139 -18.23 -11.08 26.79
N ASP A 140 -17.27 -10.49 27.50
CA ASP A 140 -16.25 -11.24 28.24
C ASP A 140 -16.87 -12.22 29.25
N LYS A 141 -17.89 -11.78 30.00
CA LYS A 141 -18.60 -12.66 30.94
C LYS A 141 -19.33 -13.82 30.23
N PHE A 142 -19.84 -13.60 29.01
CA PHE A 142 -20.50 -14.65 28.23
C PHE A 142 -19.50 -15.69 27.71
N MET A 143 -18.31 -15.26 27.28
CA MET A 143 -17.27 -16.15 26.73
C MET A 143 -16.61 -17.04 27.80
N ASN A 144 -16.62 -16.62 29.06
CA ASN A 144 -16.03 -17.35 30.19
C ASN A 144 -17.03 -18.24 30.95
N LYS A 145 -18.24 -18.43 30.42
CA LYS A 145 -19.28 -19.30 30.99
C LYS A 145 -19.27 -20.67 30.33
#